data_AF-A0A838RMY6-F1
#
_entry.id   AF-A0A838RMY6-F1
#
_cell.length_a   1.000
_cell.length_b   1.000
_cell.length_c   1.000
_cell.angle_alpha   90.00
_cell.angle_beta   90.00
_cell.angle_gamma   90.00
#
_symmetry.space_group_name_H-M   'P 1'
#
loop_
_entity.id
_entity.type
_entity.pdbx_description
1 polymer ?
#
loop_
_entity_poly.entity_id
_entity_poly.type
_entity_poly.pdbx_seq_one_letter_code
_entity_poly.pdbx_strand_id
1 'polypeptide(L)'
;MKVTLIGRPGKVSHQGPFVMTTMRGPVKAASLPKGLPEMPPASKLLYVVYIADKQWQKVKEASQSPDDVLIVEGHLTYDEELKKMSVFATNVTTKGLEQAKRGRATPQAAQEGREA
;
A
#
# COMPACT_ATOMS: atom_id res chain seq x y z
N MET A 1 11.11 7.60 8.00
CA MET A 1 10.19 6.70 8.72
C MET A 1 9.53 5.75 7.71
N LYS A 2 9.72 4.43 7.82
CA LYS A 2 9.05 3.46 6.94
C LYS A 2 7.61 3.23 7.42
N VAL A 3 6.66 3.20 6.49
CA VAL A 3 5.23 3.00 6.77
C VAL A 3 4.59 2.02 5.79
N THR A 4 3.49 1.42 6.22
CA THR A 4 2.56 0.71 5.34
C THR A 4 1.21 1.42 5.37
N LEU A 5 0.79 1.95 4.22
CA LEU A 5 -0.50 2.60 4.01
C LEU A 5 -1.42 1.63 3.27
N ILE A 6 -2.60 1.39 3.82
CA ILE A 6 -3.60 0.51 3.21
C ILE A 6 -4.85 1.34 2.93
N GLY A 7 -5.31 1.34 1.68
CA GLY A 7 -6.49 2.11 1.30
C GLY A 7 -6.73 2.09 -0.20
N ARG A 8 -7.71 2.87 -0.65
CA ARG A 8 -8.00 3.04 -2.08
C ARG A 8 -7.35 4.31 -2.60
N PRO A 9 -6.78 4.28 -3.82
CA PRO A 9 -6.31 5.48 -4.48
C PRO A 9 -7.50 6.37 -4.83
N GLY A 10 -7.32 7.67 -4.67
CA GLY A 10 -8.24 8.68 -5.20
C GLY A 10 -7.95 8.94 -6.67
N LYS A 11 -8.13 10.20 -7.09
CA LYS A 11 -7.77 10.60 -8.45
C LYS A 11 -6.27 10.37 -8.68
N VAL A 12 -5.96 9.69 -9.77
CA VAL A 12 -4.60 9.36 -10.19
C VAL A 12 -4.14 10.40 -11.22
N SER A 13 -2.97 10.98 -11.00
CA SER A 13 -2.33 11.96 -11.89
C SER A 13 -0.98 11.41 -12.35
N HIS A 14 -0.78 11.28 -13.66
CA HIS A 14 0.50 10.86 -14.24
C HIS A 14 1.42 12.06 -14.38
N GLN A 15 2.65 11.95 -13.89
CA GLN A 15 3.66 13.03 -13.88
C GLN A 15 4.90 12.67 -14.70
N GLY A 16 4.82 11.66 -15.57
CA GLY A 16 5.96 11.14 -16.33
C GLY A 16 6.58 9.93 -15.62
N PRO A 17 7.69 10.09 -14.87
CA PRO A 17 8.38 8.95 -14.26
C PRO A 17 7.64 8.37 -13.04
N PHE A 18 6.65 9.08 -12.52
CA PHE A 18 5.84 8.64 -11.39
C PHE A 18 4.37 9.04 -11.56
N VAL A 19 3.56 8.43 -10.71
CA VAL A 19 2.14 8.68 -10.54
C VAL A 19 1.94 9.27 -9.16
N MET A 20 1.11 10.32 -9.11
CA MET A 20 0.67 10.94 -7.87
C MET A 20 -0.80 10.61 -7.64
N THR A 21 -1.13 10.12 -6.45
CA THR A 21 -2.52 9.90 -6.03
C THR A 21 -2.69 10.31 -4.58
N THR A 22 -3.93 10.40 -4.12
CA THR A 22 -4.23 10.58 -2.70
C THR A 22 -4.79 9.29 -2.13
N MET A 23 -4.43 8.93 -0.91
CA MET A 23 -4.99 7.78 -0.22
C MET A 23 -5.47 8.16 1.17
N ARG A 24 -6.58 7.57 1.58
CA ARG A 24 -7.05 7.58 2.98
C ARG A 24 -6.91 6.18 3.54
N GLY A 25 -6.57 6.10 4.81
CA GLY A 25 -6.48 4.82 5.47
C GLY A 25 -5.52 4.83 6.66
N PRO A 26 -5.53 3.75 7.44
CA PRO A 26 -4.62 3.61 8.54
C PRO A 26 -3.20 3.49 7.99
N VAL A 27 -2.31 4.28 8.56
CA VAL A 27 -0.88 3.98 8.51
C VAL A 27 -0.61 3.04 9.66
N LYS A 28 -0.16 1.82 9.36
CA LYS A 28 0.21 0.87 10.40
C LYS A 28 1.54 1.33 11.01
N ALA A 29 1.45 1.95 12.18
CA ALA A 29 2.61 2.23 13.04
C ALA A 29 2.86 1.03 13.98
N ALA A 30 4.07 0.96 14.54
CA ALA A 30 4.37 0.03 15.63
C ALA A 30 3.39 0.27 16.80
N SER A 31 3.08 -0.78 17.56
CA SER A 31 2.14 -0.71 18.69
C SER A 31 2.51 0.44 19.63
N LEU A 32 1.61 1.41 19.75
CA LEU A 32 1.80 2.57 20.62
C LEU A 32 1.57 2.17 22.09
N PRO A 33 2.34 2.72 23.04
CA PRO A 33 2.09 2.53 24.47
C PRO A 33 0.67 2.97 24.85
N LYS A 34 0.10 2.30 25.85
CA LYS A 34 -1.17 2.74 26.46
C LYS A 34 -0.98 4.11 27.10
N GLY A 35 -2.00 4.99 27.00
CA GLY A 35 -2.00 6.32 27.61
C GLY A 35 -1.62 7.48 26.68
N LEU A 36 -1.30 7.22 25.42
CA LEU A 36 -1.19 8.28 24.41
C LEU A 36 -2.58 8.78 23.98
N PRO A 37 -2.69 10.04 23.52
CA PRO A 37 -3.91 10.54 22.90
C PRO A 37 -4.40 9.62 21.77
N GLU A 38 -5.72 9.53 21.61
CA GLU A 38 -6.30 8.77 20.50
C GLU A 38 -5.81 9.32 19.16
N MET A 39 -5.38 8.42 18.28
CA MET A 39 -5.06 8.79 16.91
C MET A 39 -6.32 9.27 16.19
N PRO A 40 -6.23 10.29 15.33
CA PRO A 40 -7.37 10.69 14.50
C PRO A 40 -7.90 9.52 13.69
N PRO A 41 -9.23 9.46 13.42
CA PRO A 41 -9.81 8.42 12.59
C PRO A 41 -9.10 8.32 11.24
N ALA A 42 -8.80 7.09 10.80
CA ALA A 42 -8.11 6.83 9.54
C ALA A 42 -8.82 7.46 8.32
N SER A 43 -10.14 7.63 8.38
CA SER A 43 -10.95 8.30 7.36
C SER A 43 -10.63 9.79 7.19
N LYS A 44 -10.02 10.43 8.19
CA LYS A 44 -9.62 11.84 8.15
C LYS A 44 -8.16 12.03 7.71
N LEU A 45 -7.36 10.97 7.69
CA LEU A 45 -5.95 11.04 7.33
C LEU A 45 -5.81 10.92 5.80
N LEU A 46 -5.46 12.02 5.15
CA LEU A 46 -5.22 12.08 3.70
C LEU A 46 -3.72 12.17 3.44
N TYR A 47 -3.20 11.22 2.66
CA TYR A 47 -1.81 11.17 2.23
C TYR A 47 -1.72 11.42 0.74
N VAL A 48 -0.70 12.17 0.31
CA VAL A 48 -0.25 12.14 -1.09
C VAL A 48 0.67 10.94 -1.25
N VAL A 49 0.53 10.18 -2.32
CA VAL A 49 1.34 8.99 -2.55
C VAL A 49 2.01 9.12 -3.91
N TYR A 50 3.33 9.07 -3.88
CA TYR A 50 4.21 9.08 -5.04
C TYR A 50 4.60 7.64 -5.36
N ILE A 51 4.20 7.16 -6.54
CA ILE A 51 4.40 5.77 -6.98
C ILE A 51 5.19 5.80 -8.27
N ALA A 52 6.32 5.11 -8.36
CA ALA A 52 7.05 5.01 -9.62
C ALA A 52 6.15 4.39 -10.70
N ASP A 53 6.18 4.90 -11.94
CA ASP A 53 5.23 4.45 -12.98
C ASP A 53 5.30 2.92 -13.19
N LYS A 54 6.51 2.34 -13.18
CA LYS A 54 6.73 0.89 -13.26
C LYS A 54 6.04 0.09 -12.15
N GLN A 55 5.88 0.65 -10.94
CA GLN A 55 5.13 0.00 -9.85
C GLN A 55 3.63 0.17 -10.08
N TRP A 56 3.20 1.36 -10.51
CA TRP A 56 1.80 1.64 -10.79
C TRP A 56 1.22 0.72 -11.87
N GLN A 57 1.94 0.49 -12.97
CA GLN A 57 1.46 -0.38 -14.04
C GLN A 57 1.12 -1.80 -13.57
N LYS A 58 1.77 -2.30 -12.50
CA LYS A 58 1.50 -3.64 -11.94
C LYS A 58 0.18 -3.72 -11.18
N VAL A 59 -0.29 -2.61 -10.63
CA VAL A 59 -1.50 -2.55 -9.79
C VAL A 59 -2.65 -1.80 -10.45
N LYS A 60 -2.42 -1.15 -11.60
CA LYS A 60 -3.39 -0.30 -12.28
C LYS A 60 -4.73 -1.01 -12.50
N GLU A 61 -4.70 -2.22 -13.07
CA GLU A 61 -5.93 -2.99 -13.33
C GLU A 61 -6.64 -3.39 -12.03
N ALA A 62 -5.90 -3.96 -11.07
CA ALA A 62 -6.45 -4.35 -9.78
C ALA A 62 -7.03 -3.15 -9.01
N SER A 63 -6.43 -1.97 -9.13
CA SER A 63 -6.90 -0.74 -8.46
C SER A 63 -8.26 -0.24 -8.94
N GLN A 64 -8.71 -0.67 -10.12
CA GLN A 64 -10.04 -0.34 -10.65
C GLN A 64 -11.15 -1.13 -9.95
N SER A 65 -10.84 -2.29 -9.37
CA SER A 65 -11.81 -3.10 -8.64
C SER A 65 -12.32 -2.35 -7.40
N PRO A 66 -13.64 -2.25 -7.20
CA PRO A 66 -14.21 -1.53 -6.07
C PRO A 66 -13.85 -2.12 -4.71
N ASP A 67 -13.58 -3.43 -4.67
CA ASP A 67 -13.35 -4.19 -3.45
C ASP A 67 -11.86 -4.37 -3.14
N ASP A 68 -10.99 -4.03 -4.08
CA ASP A 68 -9.55 -4.14 -3.87
C ASP A 68 -8.96 -2.84 -3.30
N VAL A 69 -7.96 -3.03 -2.45
CA VAL A 69 -7.24 -1.95 -1.77
C VAL A 69 -5.76 -2.05 -2.07
N LEU A 70 -5.13 -0.90 -2.28
CA LEU A 70 -3.68 -0.84 -2.40
C LEU A 70 -3.05 -1.03 -1.02
N ILE A 71 -1.92 -1.73 -1.03
CA ILE A 71 -0.98 -1.84 0.09
C ILE A 71 0.30 -1.18 -0.39
N VAL A 72 0.61 -0.02 0.19
CA VAL A 72 1.75 0.80 -0.17
C VAL A 72 2.75 0.78 0.97
N GLU A 73 3.95 0.27 0.71
CA GLU A 73 5.08 0.48 1.62
C GLU A 73 5.94 1.62 1.10
N GLY A 74 6.42 2.48 2.00
CA GLY A 74 7.25 3.59 1.61
C GLY A 74 7.78 4.42 2.76
N HIS A 75 8.35 5.57 2.40
CA HIS A 75 8.84 6.56 3.34
C HIS A 75 7.80 7.66 3.53
N LEU A 76 7.36 7.86 4.78
CA LEU A 76 6.50 8.97 5.16
C LEU A 76 7.35 10.23 5.36
N THR A 77 6.93 11.32 4.73
CA THR A 77 7.51 12.66 4.88
C THR A 77 6.41 13.72 4.87
N TYR A 78 6.74 14.94 5.26
CA TYR A 78 5.88 16.10 5.04
C TYR A 78 6.30 16.77 3.72
N ASP A 79 5.33 17.07 2.87
CA ASP A 79 5.51 17.80 1.63
C ASP A 79 5.18 19.27 1.89
N GLU A 80 6.22 20.11 1.85
CA GLU A 80 6.10 21.52 2.20
C GLU A 80 5.35 22.34 1.15
N GLU A 81 5.34 21.90 -0.11
CA GLU A 81 4.65 22.59 -1.20
C GLU A 81 3.14 22.33 -1.08
N LEU A 82 2.76 21.08 -0.88
CA LEU A 82 1.35 20.67 -0.76
C LEU A 82 0.80 20.82 0.67
N LYS A 83 1.65 21.14 1.65
CA LYS A 83 1.35 21.22 3.08
C LYS A 83 0.65 19.95 3.61
N LYS A 84 1.09 18.78 3.15
CA LYS A 84 0.45 17.48 3.41
C LYS A 84 1.47 16.40 3.77
N MET A 85 1.01 15.35 4.42
CA MET A 85 1.80 14.14 4.59
C MET A 85 1.87 13.37 3.26
N SER A 86 3.06 12.91 2.93
CA SER A 86 3.35 12.24 1.67
C SER A 86 4.07 10.91 1.90
N VAL A 87 3.71 9.91 1.11
CA VAL A 87 4.34 8.59 1.12
C VAL A 87 5.05 8.38 -0.22
N PHE A 88 6.39 8.27 -0.16
CA PHE A 88 7.21 7.89 -1.30
C PHE A 88 7.30 6.37 -1.35
N ALA A 89 6.59 5.76 -2.29
CA ALA A 89 6.42 4.33 -2.35
C ALA A 89 7.73 3.61 -2.73
N THR A 90 8.09 2.60 -1.95
CA THR A 90 9.16 1.65 -2.25
C THR A 90 8.61 0.32 -2.74
N ASN A 91 7.36 -0.01 -2.37
CA ASN A 91 6.63 -1.16 -2.90
C ASN A 91 5.13 -0.85 -2.97
N VAL A 92 4.46 -1.34 -4.01
CA VAL A 92 3.01 -1.19 -4.21
C VAL A 92 2.45 -2.52 -4.70
N THR A 93 1.42 -2.99 -4.02
CA THR A 93 0.67 -4.21 -4.35
C THR A 93 -0.80 -3.98 -4.01
N THR A 94 -1.66 -4.95 -4.27
CA THR A 94 -3.06 -4.92 -3.84
C THR A 94 -3.36 -6.11 -2.93
N LYS A 95 -4.46 -6.04 -2.16
CA LYS A 95 -4.87 -7.18 -1.33
C LYS A 95 -5.15 -8.41 -2.21
N GLY A 96 -5.81 -8.22 -3.36
CA GLY A 96 -6.07 -9.29 -4.32
C GLY A 96 -4.79 -9.92 -4.88
N LEU A 97 -3.81 -9.10 -5.28
CA LEU A 97 -2.53 -9.59 -5.81
C LEU A 97 -1.71 -10.34 -4.75
N GLU A 98 -1.67 -9.84 -3.51
CA GLU A 98 -1.01 -10.54 -2.40
C GLU A 98 -1.68 -11.89 -2.08
N GLN A 99 -3.01 -11.95 -2.12
CA GLN A 99 -3.75 -13.20 -1.93
C GLN A 99 -3.44 -14.21 -3.05
N ALA A 100 -3.45 -13.78 -4.31
CA ALA A 100 -3.11 -14.62 -5.45
C ALA A 100 -1.68 -15.16 -5.37
N LYS A 101 -0.73 -14.33 -4.92
CA LYS A 101 0.67 -14.73 -4.71
C LYS A 101 0.81 -15.79 -3.61
N ARG A 102 0.09 -15.63 -2.50
CA ARG A 102 0.09 -16.61 -1.39
C ARG A 102 -0.55 -17.93 -1.80
N GLY A 103 -1.65 -17.88 -2.55
CA GLY A 103 -2.33 -19.09 -3.07
C GLY A 103 -1.49 -19.88 -4.07
N ARG A 104 -0.57 -19.23 -4.81
CA ARG A 104 0.37 -19.89 -5.73
C ARG A 104 1.61 -20.48 -5.05
N ALA A 105 1.91 -20.09 -3.81
CA ALA A 105 3.12 -20.52 -3.09
C ALA A 105 2.96 -21.87 -2.36
N THR A 106 1.86 -22.61 -2.55
CA THR A 106 1.67 -23.97 -2.02
C THR A 106 0.70 -24.71 -2.95
N PRO A 107 1.14 -25.67 -3.79
CA PRO A 107 1.34 -27.08 -3.38
C PRO A 107 2.37 -27.87 -4.24
N GLN A 108 3.64 -28.03 -3.82
CA GLN A 108 4.56 -29.00 -4.46
C GLN A 108 5.77 -29.38 -3.57
N ALA A 109 5.54 -29.69 -2.29
CA ALA A 109 6.60 -30.19 -1.40
C ALA A 109 6.15 -31.36 -0.50
N ALA A 110 4.97 -31.93 -0.72
CA ALA A 110 4.36 -32.93 0.17
C ALA A 110 4.17 -34.33 -0.45
N GLN A 111 4.71 -34.62 -1.64
CA GLN A 111 4.38 -35.87 -2.35
C GLN A 111 5.56 -36.72 -2.86
N GLU A 112 6.82 -36.44 -2.50
CA GLU A 112 7.98 -37.27 -2.89
C GLU A 112 8.63 -38.05 -1.73
N GLY A 113 7.88 -38.38 -0.67
CA GLY A 113 8.44 -38.99 0.55
C GLY A 113 7.78 -40.29 1.04
N ARG A 114 6.98 -40.98 0.23
CA ARG A 114 6.38 -42.28 0.60
C ARG A 114 6.30 -43.24 -0.59
N GLU A 115 7.46 -43.67 -1.07
CA GLU A 115 7.60 -44.98 -1.72
C GLU A 115 9.07 -45.41 -1.61
N ALA A 116 9.38 -46.13 -0.53
CA ALA A 116 10.48 -47.08 -0.38
C ALA A 116 10.18 -47.98 0.82
#